data_AF-R8AY46-F1
#
_entry.id   AF-R8AY46-F1
#
_cell.length_a   1.000
_cell.length_b   1.000
_cell.length_c   1.000
_cell.angle_alpha   90.00
_cell.angle_beta   90.00
_cell.angle_gamma   90.00
#
_symmetry.space_group_name_H-M   'P 1'
#
loop_
_entity.id
_entity.type
_entity.pdbx_description
1 polymer ?
#
loop_
_entity_poly.entity_id
_entity_poly.type
_entity_poly.pdbx_seq_one_letter_code
_entity_poly.pdbx_strand_id
1 'polypeptide(L)'
;MNRDDILVCVADDIGIRTWLERTLDGMWPVEFVASSDLSRVSRLVEATGSRFVMVAADENDAEKALRIISALTKSRNDLAVVSLTRRVSQDFLLRSMRAGARDCFIASSDGEEIRTRIQQFLHVSPERATTGTRTSEGRKKITLVTSSSAVVDTRFFAQNLAFTTNKLFPNARILALDTSATDRHAFYLDSNNRVTLESLLQNPESLDQAMIETALEEYAPNLRLLSGKLSPEALSDDRNADLFIAVSQLMSMFDNIVVNVDPVVADFWISAVGLHAKDLVVVIQPIVEQAHEARRQLDGWREHLARDCRKSLVLDCYEKKGSPAIGEIERAVGIDYMGSLPLDWNNRLMSINAGLPLHKLPQRSPYQKQLEALLKRYGADENRNDQVAVRRKLLRIG
;
A
#
# COMPACT_ATOMS: atom_id res chain seq x y z
N MET A 1 -4.60 7.76 -20.18
CA MET A 1 -5.42 7.81 -18.96
C MET A 1 -4.68 7.08 -17.86
N ASN A 2 -4.02 7.81 -16.96
CA ASN A 2 -3.58 7.24 -15.69
C ASN A 2 -4.81 7.25 -14.78
N ARG A 3 -5.33 6.08 -14.44
CA ARG A 3 -6.40 5.91 -13.42
C ARG A 3 -5.77 5.66 -12.05
N ASP A 4 -4.57 6.17 -11.83
CA ASP A 4 -3.74 5.93 -10.65
C ASP A 4 -3.73 7.15 -9.71
N ASP A 5 -4.46 8.21 -10.04
CA ASP A 5 -4.54 9.40 -9.19
C ASP A 5 -5.44 9.08 -7.98
N ILE A 6 -4.85 9.12 -6.78
CA ILE A 6 -5.56 9.02 -5.50
C ILE A 6 -6.15 10.39 -5.19
N LEU A 7 -7.46 10.44 -4.96
CA LEU A 7 -8.14 11.68 -4.56
C LEU A 7 -8.09 11.82 -3.04
N VAL A 8 -7.94 13.05 -2.54
CA VAL A 8 -8.03 13.33 -1.11
C VAL A 8 -9.33 14.07 -0.82
N CYS A 9 -10.10 13.59 0.17
CA CYS A 9 -11.31 14.24 0.62
C CYS A 9 -11.24 14.57 2.11
N VAL A 10 -11.34 15.86 2.43
CA VAL A 10 -11.46 16.35 3.80
C VAL A 10 -12.94 16.35 4.18
N ALA A 11 -13.38 15.39 4.99
CA ALA A 11 -14.78 15.26 5.37
C ALA A 11 -14.95 14.64 6.75
N ASP A 12 -15.71 15.31 7.63
CA ASP A 12 -16.08 14.78 8.95
C ASP A 12 -17.39 13.98 8.91
N ASP A 13 -18.26 14.25 7.93
CA ASP A 13 -19.58 13.64 7.82
C ASP A 13 -19.54 12.31 7.05
N ILE A 14 -19.97 11.23 7.72
CA ILE A 14 -20.02 9.87 7.15
C ILE A 14 -20.93 9.79 5.92
N GLY A 15 -22.03 10.57 5.90
CA GLY A 15 -22.95 10.61 4.77
C GLY A 15 -22.29 11.12 3.49
N ILE A 16 -21.47 12.17 3.59
CA ILE A 16 -20.68 12.71 2.47
C ILE A 16 -19.64 11.69 2.00
N ARG A 17 -18.95 11.02 2.92
CA ARG A 17 -17.97 9.97 2.57
C ARG A 17 -18.63 8.86 1.76
N THR A 18 -19.72 8.30 2.29
CA THR A 18 -20.49 7.21 1.65
C THR A 18 -21.08 7.64 0.30
N TRP A 19 -21.58 8.87 0.21
CA TRP A 19 -22.12 9.41 -1.04
C TRP A 19 -21.02 9.56 -2.10
N LEU A 20 -19.84 10.05 -1.71
CA LEU A 20 -18.74 10.27 -2.63
C LEU A 20 -18.20 8.95 -3.18
N GLU A 21 -17.99 7.94 -2.32
CA GLU A 21 -17.56 6.60 -2.74
C GLU A 21 -18.52 6.01 -3.79
N ARG A 22 -19.82 6.08 -3.53
CA ARG A 22 -20.87 5.64 -4.48
C ARG A 22 -20.85 6.43 -5.78
N THR A 23 -20.64 7.73 -5.70
CA THR A 23 -20.67 8.64 -6.85
C THR A 23 -19.50 8.38 -7.79
N LEU A 24 -18.33 8.07 -7.23
CA LEU A 24 -17.12 7.78 -7.99
C LEU A 24 -17.12 6.37 -8.58
N ASP A 25 -17.90 5.44 -8.02
CA ASP A 25 -18.11 4.07 -8.54
C ASP A 25 -16.77 3.35 -8.82
N GLY A 26 -15.83 3.47 -7.89
CA GLY A 26 -14.48 2.89 -8.01
C GLY A 26 -13.64 3.46 -9.17
N MET A 27 -14.04 4.58 -9.77
CA MET A 27 -13.26 5.20 -10.85
C MET A 27 -11.90 5.70 -10.35
N TRP A 28 -11.87 6.33 -9.18
CA TRP A 28 -10.66 6.70 -8.46
C TRP A 28 -10.73 6.27 -7.00
N PRO A 29 -9.63 5.79 -6.41
CA PRO A 29 -9.55 5.60 -4.97
C PRO A 29 -9.58 6.96 -4.25
N VAL A 30 -10.21 7.00 -3.08
CA VAL A 30 -10.32 8.21 -2.25
C VAL A 30 -9.78 7.94 -0.86
N GLU A 31 -8.88 8.79 -0.39
CA GLU A 31 -8.42 8.82 0.98
C GLU A 31 -9.16 9.93 1.74
N PHE A 32 -9.77 9.58 2.88
CA PHE A 32 -10.51 10.50 3.73
C PHE A 32 -9.67 10.98 4.91
N VAL A 33 -9.81 12.25 5.24
CA VAL A 33 -9.15 12.86 6.40
C VAL A 33 -10.10 13.82 7.12
N ALA A 34 -10.00 13.86 8.45
CA ALA A 34 -10.80 14.78 9.26
C ALA A 34 -10.36 16.23 9.06
N SER A 35 -11.30 17.16 9.12
CA SER A 35 -11.05 18.60 8.91
C SER A 35 -10.37 19.28 10.11
N SER A 36 -10.25 18.60 11.25
CA SER A 36 -9.62 19.12 12.48
C SER A 36 -8.09 19.25 12.39
N ASP A 37 -7.43 18.50 11.50
CA ASP A 37 -5.96 18.45 11.42
C ASP A 37 -5.45 18.83 10.03
N LEU A 38 -5.24 20.13 9.83
CA LEU A 38 -4.71 20.69 8.58
C LEU A 38 -3.30 20.17 8.22
N SER A 39 -2.48 19.85 9.24
CA SER A 39 -1.13 19.31 9.03
C SER A 39 -1.21 17.92 8.39
N ARG A 40 -2.17 17.11 8.85
CA ARG A 40 -2.43 15.77 8.32
C ARG A 40 -3.00 15.80 6.91
N VAL A 41 -3.89 16.76 6.62
CA VAL A 41 -4.39 16.97 5.25
C VAL A 41 -3.23 17.26 4.30
N SER A 42 -2.33 18.17 4.68
CA SER A 42 -1.19 18.55 3.82
C SER A 42 -0.25 17.36 3.57
N ARG A 43 0.09 16.60 4.62
CA ARG A 43 0.92 15.39 4.52
C ARG A 43 0.28 14.29 3.66
N LEU A 44 -1.05 14.11 3.75
CA LEU A 44 -1.76 13.15 2.91
C LEU A 44 -1.75 13.55 1.43
N VAL A 45 -1.93 14.85 1.14
CA VAL A 45 -1.83 15.38 -0.24
C VAL A 45 -0.42 15.18 -0.80
N GLU A 46 0.61 15.37 0.01
CA GLU A 46 2.00 15.10 -0.36
C GLU A 46 2.26 13.60 -0.59
N ALA A 47 1.82 12.74 0.34
CA ALA A 47 1.99 11.29 0.28
C ALA A 47 1.28 10.65 -0.93
N THR A 48 0.06 11.11 -1.23
CA THR A 48 -0.71 10.66 -2.41
C THR A 48 -0.19 11.26 -3.72
N GLY A 49 0.57 12.37 -3.66
CA GLY A 49 0.92 13.17 -4.83
C GLY A 49 -0.29 13.80 -5.52
N SER A 50 -1.44 13.88 -4.83
CA SER A 50 -2.69 14.30 -5.43
C SER A 50 -2.65 15.75 -5.88
N ARG A 51 -3.26 16.01 -7.03
CA ARG A 51 -3.43 17.36 -7.62
C ARG A 51 -4.87 17.86 -7.50
N PHE A 52 -5.73 17.07 -6.86
CA PHE A 52 -7.14 17.38 -6.69
C PHE A 52 -7.58 17.04 -5.27
N VAL A 53 -8.15 18.02 -4.56
CA VAL A 53 -8.62 17.85 -3.18
C VAL A 53 -10.04 18.37 -3.06
N MET A 54 -10.90 17.57 -2.43
CA MET A 54 -12.24 17.99 -2.05
C MET A 54 -12.27 18.36 -0.58
N VAL A 55 -12.86 19.50 -0.24
CA VAL A 55 -13.05 19.95 1.14
C VAL A 55 -14.55 20.04 1.41
N ALA A 56 -15.06 19.12 2.22
CA ALA A 56 -16.44 19.13 2.65
C ALA A 56 -16.69 20.29 3.62
N ALA A 57 -17.74 21.06 3.37
CA ALA A 57 -18.21 22.11 4.25
C ALA A 57 -19.47 21.66 4.96
N ASP A 58 -19.45 21.75 6.28
CA ASP A 58 -20.64 21.65 7.12
C ASP A 58 -21.39 23.00 7.05
N GLU A 59 -22.72 22.95 7.01
CA GLU A 59 -23.58 24.13 7.08
C GLU A 59 -23.38 24.88 8.41
N ASN A 60 -23.05 24.17 9.48
CA ASN A 60 -22.83 24.74 10.81
C ASN A 60 -21.43 25.35 11.01
N ASP A 61 -20.44 24.95 10.21
CA ASP A 61 -19.05 25.42 10.32
C ASP A 61 -18.37 25.57 8.96
N ALA A 62 -18.99 26.39 8.10
CA ALA A 62 -18.44 26.70 6.78
C ALA A 62 -17.08 27.42 6.87
N GLU A 63 -16.81 28.15 7.95
CA GLU A 63 -15.58 28.92 8.11
C GLU A 63 -14.34 28.02 8.26
N LYS A 64 -14.48 26.86 8.91
CA LYS A 64 -13.43 25.85 9.00
C LYS A 64 -13.03 25.34 7.61
N ALA A 65 -13.99 25.00 6.76
CA ALA A 65 -13.73 24.56 5.39
C ALA A 65 -13.03 25.64 4.56
N LEU A 66 -13.45 26.91 4.68
CA LEU A 66 -12.82 28.04 3.98
C LEU A 66 -11.36 28.25 4.39
N ARG A 67 -11.03 28.07 5.68
CA ARG A 67 -9.64 28.14 6.17
C ARG A 67 -8.77 27.04 5.58
N ILE A 68 -9.28 25.82 5.51
CA ILE A 68 -8.58 24.68 4.91
C ILE A 68 -8.33 24.93 3.43
N ILE A 69 -9.35 25.36 2.69
CA ILE A 69 -9.22 25.73 1.26
C ILE A 69 -8.13 26.79 1.07
N SER A 70 -8.16 27.87 1.86
CA SER A 70 -7.16 28.94 1.76
C SER A 70 -5.75 28.47 2.09
N ALA A 71 -5.58 27.61 3.09
CA ALA A 71 -4.28 27.06 3.45
C ALA A 71 -3.71 26.13 2.35
N LEU A 72 -4.53 25.24 1.79
CA LEU A 72 -4.11 24.29 0.75
C LEU A 72 -3.73 24.99 -0.57
N THR A 73 -4.51 25.99 -0.96
CA THR A 73 -4.24 26.77 -2.18
C THR A 73 -3.00 27.65 -2.05
N LYS A 74 -2.68 28.14 -0.83
CA LYS A 74 -1.46 28.90 -0.55
C LYS A 74 -0.21 28.03 -0.51
N SER A 75 -0.31 26.78 -0.06
CA SER A 75 0.83 25.87 0.00
C SER A 75 1.19 25.33 -1.38
N ARG A 76 0.20 25.09 -2.25
CA ARG A 76 0.41 24.50 -3.58
C ARG A 76 -0.45 25.16 -4.67
N ASN A 77 0.21 25.93 -5.53
CA ASN A 77 -0.44 26.60 -6.67
C ASN A 77 -0.97 25.62 -7.74
N ASP A 78 -0.38 24.41 -7.81
CA ASP A 78 -0.74 23.37 -8.76
C ASP A 78 -1.93 22.49 -8.32
N LEU A 79 -2.42 22.69 -7.10
CA LEU A 79 -3.52 21.95 -6.49
C LEU A 79 -4.88 22.52 -6.90
N ALA A 80 -5.75 21.67 -7.46
CA ALA A 80 -7.15 21.99 -7.68
C ALA A 80 -7.95 21.66 -6.41
N VAL A 81 -8.33 22.70 -5.66
CA VAL A 81 -9.17 22.54 -4.47
C VAL A 81 -10.63 22.81 -4.85
N VAL A 82 -11.53 21.89 -4.51
CA VAL A 82 -12.98 21.98 -4.76
C VAL A 82 -13.71 21.88 -3.43
N SER A 83 -14.70 22.74 -3.22
CA SER A 83 -15.58 22.63 -2.05
C SER A 83 -16.67 21.60 -2.30
N LEU A 84 -17.09 20.87 -1.27
CA LEU A 84 -18.18 19.89 -1.34
C LEU A 84 -19.21 20.22 -0.26
N THR A 85 -20.48 20.38 -0.63
CA THR A 85 -21.54 20.75 0.33
C THR A 85 -22.84 20.01 0.03
N ARG A 86 -23.71 19.82 1.02
CA ARG A 86 -25.06 19.28 0.81
C ARG A 86 -26.01 20.29 0.16
N ARG A 87 -25.83 21.57 0.48
CA ARG A 87 -26.61 22.69 -0.06
C ARG A 87 -25.69 23.85 -0.35
N VAL A 88 -25.83 24.43 -1.54
CA VAL A 88 -25.06 25.61 -1.94
C VAL A 88 -25.88 26.85 -1.63
N SER A 89 -25.37 27.70 -0.72
CA SER A 89 -25.79 29.09 -0.65
C SER A 89 -24.89 29.93 -1.56
N GLN A 90 -25.46 31.00 -2.14
CA GLN A 90 -24.68 31.91 -2.99
C GLN A 90 -23.54 32.59 -2.22
N ASP A 91 -23.75 32.90 -0.94
CA ASP A 91 -22.71 33.45 -0.06
C ASP A 91 -21.53 32.47 0.10
N PHE A 92 -21.82 31.21 0.39
CA PHE A 92 -20.78 30.19 0.56
C PHE A 92 -20.01 29.95 -0.74
N LEU A 93 -20.69 29.85 -1.88
CA LEU A 93 -20.04 29.69 -3.18
C LEU A 93 -19.00 30.80 -3.42
N LEU A 94 -19.41 32.07 -3.28
CA LEU A 94 -18.53 33.22 -3.49
C LEU A 94 -17.36 33.24 -2.49
N ARG A 95 -17.61 32.92 -1.21
CA ARG A 95 -16.56 32.85 -0.19
C ARG A 95 -15.57 31.72 -0.46
N SER A 96 -16.03 30.55 -0.89
CA SER A 96 -15.17 29.42 -1.22
C SER A 96 -14.27 29.72 -2.42
N MET A 97 -14.82 30.34 -3.47
CA MET A 97 -14.02 30.79 -4.62
C MET A 97 -12.98 31.84 -4.24
N ARG A 98 -13.34 32.81 -3.36
CA ARG A 98 -12.39 33.80 -2.82
C ARG A 98 -11.29 33.17 -1.96
N ALA A 99 -11.61 32.10 -1.24
CA ALA A 99 -10.62 31.33 -0.49
C ALA A 99 -9.68 30.53 -1.41
N GLY A 100 -10.02 30.40 -2.70
CA GLY A 100 -9.20 29.75 -3.73
C GLY A 100 -9.79 28.45 -4.30
N ALA A 101 -11.03 28.08 -3.93
CA ALA A 101 -11.69 26.92 -4.53
C ALA A 101 -11.95 27.15 -6.03
N ARG A 102 -11.63 26.15 -6.85
CA ARG A 102 -11.83 26.19 -8.31
C ARG A 102 -13.25 25.84 -8.74
N ASP A 103 -13.96 25.06 -7.92
CA ASP A 103 -15.36 24.66 -8.15
C ASP A 103 -16.04 24.32 -6.81
N CYS A 104 -17.35 24.09 -6.85
CA CYS A 104 -18.17 23.66 -5.72
C CYS A 104 -19.10 22.53 -6.15
N PHE A 105 -18.98 21.37 -5.52
CA PHE A 105 -19.83 20.20 -5.74
C PHE A 105 -20.96 20.12 -4.72
N ILE A 106 -22.10 19.61 -5.18
CA ILE A 106 -23.29 19.41 -4.34
C ILE A 106 -23.47 17.91 -4.11
N ALA A 107 -23.62 17.49 -2.86
CA ALA A 107 -23.79 16.10 -2.43
C ALA A 107 -25.16 15.47 -2.82
N SER A 108 -25.74 15.94 -3.92
CA SER A 108 -26.97 15.48 -4.55
C SER A 108 -26.93 15.61 -6.08
N SER A 109 -25.82 16.12 -6.64
CA SER A 109 -25.61 16.25 -8.08
C SER A 109 -25.48 14.89 -8.76
N ASP A 110 -25.69 14.87 -10.07
CA ASP A 110 -25.48 13.69 -10.90
C ASP A 110 -24.02 13.24 -10.84
N GLY A 111 -23.81 11.94 -10.63
CA GLY A 111 -22.47 11.37 -10.51
C GLY A 111 -21.69 11.39 -11.81
N GLU A 112 -22.35 11.30 -12.96
CA GLU A 112 -21.68 11.47 -14.27
C GLU A 112 -21.10 12.88 -14.43
N GLU A 113 -21.84 13.89 -13.96
CA GLU A 113 -21.41 15.28 -14.00
C GLU A 113 -20.16 15.51 -13.13
N ILE A 114 -20.20 15.04 -11.88
CA ILE A 114 -19.07 15.15 -10.95
C ILE A 114 -17.84 14.43 -11.52
N ARG A 115 -18.03 13.21 -12.02
CA ARG A 115 -16.96 12.42 -12.63
C ARG A 115 -16.34 13.12 -13.83
N THR A 116 -17.14 13.75 -14.68
CA THR A 116 -16.67 14.53 -15.83
C THR A 116 -15.86 15.76 -15.39
N ARG A 117 -16.34 16.48 -14.36
CA ARG A 117 -15.62 17.65 -13.81
C ARG A 117 -14.30 17.26 -13.15
N ILE A 118 -14.27 16.19 -12.35
CA ILE A 118 -13.02 15.67 -11.76
C ILE A 118 -12.02 15.31 -12.87
N GLN A 119 -12.47 14.65 -13.94
CA GLN A 119 -11.62 14.38 -15.10
C GLN A 119 -11.03 15.67 -15.66
N GLN A 120 -11.83 16.72 -15.86
CA GLN A 120 -11.32 18.00 -16.38
C GLN A 120 -10.22 18.56 -15.48
N PHE A 121 -10.38 18.55 -14.15
CA PHE A 121 -9.34 19.02 -13.23
C PHE A 121 -8.05 18.20 -13.29
N LEU A 122 -8.16 16.88 -13.44
CA LEU A 122 -7.01 15.99 -13.58
C LEU A 122 -6.31 16.14 -14.95
N HIS A 123 -7.04 16.54 -16.01
CA HIS A 123 -6.49 16.75 -17.35
C HIS A 123 -5.91 18.16 -17.57
N VAL A 124 -6.32 19.16 -16.79
CA VAL A 124 -5.79 20.53 -16.88
C VAL A 124 -4.43 20.60 -16.18
N SER A 125 -3.38 20.12 -16.84
CA SER A 125 -2.01 20.55 -16.59
C SER A 125 -1.05 20.23 -17.75
N PRO A 126 0.03 21.02 -17.89
CA PRO A 126 0.92 21.01 -19.04
C PRO A 126 1.59 19.65 -19.19
N GLU A 127 1.93 19.30 -20.44
CA GLU A 127 2.83 18.21 -20.77
C GLU A 127 3.98 18.16 -19.76
N ARG A 128 4.20 16.98 -19.20
CA ARG A 128 5.35 16.68 -18.33
C ARG A 128 6.59 17.30 -18.95
N ALA A 129 7.12 18.37 -18.37
CA ALA A 129 8.46 18.85 -18.67
C ALA A 129 9.40 17.69 -18.35
N THR A 130 9.81 16.99 -19.40
CA THR A 130 10.82 15.95 -19.39
C THR A 130 12.16 16.61 -19.12
N THR A 131 12.44 16.90 -17.86
CA THR A 131 13.76 17.34 -17.40
C THR A 131 14.11 16.55 -16.17
N GLY A 132 15.03 15.61 -16.34
CA GLY A 132 15.57 14.79 -15.26
C GLY A 132 15.94 13.41 -15.76
N THR A 133 17.18 13.28 -16.24
CA THR A 133 17.96 12.06 -16.41
C THR A 133 17.36 10.82 -15.74
N ARG A 134 16.82 9.90 -16.55
CA ARG A 134 16.44 8.54 -16.14
C ARG A 134 17.71 7.72 -15.85
N THR A 135 18.39 8.05 -14.76
CA THR A 135 19.33 7.14 -14.12
C THR A 135 18.51 6.07 -13.43
N SER A 136 18.37 4.89 -14.06
CA SER A 136 17.82 3.65 -13.49
C SER A 136 16.92 3.88 -12.26
N GLU A 137 15.67 4.31 -12.46
CA GLU A 137 14.66 4.34 -11.40
C GLU A 137 14.48 2.91 -10.88
N GLY A 138 15.25 2.56 -9.84
CA GLY A 138 14.96 1.44 -8.97
C GLY A 138 13.54 1.66 -8.47
N ARG A 139 12.64 0.81 -8.96
CA ARG A 139 11.20 0.99 -8.73
C ARG A 139 10.94 0.82 -7.25
N LYS A 140 10.68 1.93 -6.57
CA LYS A 140 10.10 1.95 -5.22
C LYS A 140 8.88 1.04 -5.23
N LYS A 141 8.96 -0.07 -4.49
CA LYS A 141 8.01 -1.17 -4.60
C LYS A 141 7.60 -1.67 -3.23
N ILE A 142 6.30 -1.74 -2.99
CA ILE A 142 5.74 -2.46 -1.84
C ILE A 142 5.21 -3.82 -2.29
N THR A 143 5.64 -4.86 -1.57
CA THR A 143 5.09 -6.22 -1.65
C THR A 143 4.39 -6.55 -0.34
N LEU A 144 3.07 -6.72 -0.40
CA LEU A 144 2.29 -7.18 0.74
C LEU A 144 2.24 -8.71 0.70
N VAL A 145 2.48 -9.37 1.82
CA VAL A 145 2.39 -10.82 1.99
C VAL A 145 1.31 -11.10 3.03
N THR A 146 0.33 -11.91 2.69
CA THR A 146 -0.70 -12.33 3.64
C THR A 146 -1.21 -13.74 3.33
N SER A 147 -2.17 -14.22 4.11
CA SER A 147 -2.80 -15.53 3.98
C SER A 147 -4.28 -15.44 4.35
N SER A 148 -5.08 -16.37 3.84
CA SER A 148 -6.46 -16.57 4.28
C SER A 148 -6.60 -17.33 5.60
N SER A 149 -5.47 -17.77 6.18
CA SER A 149 -5.45 -18.52 7.43
C SER A 149 -4.20 -18.24 8.27
N ALA A 150 -4.41 -18.03 9.57
CA ALA A 150 -3.36 -17.80 10.55
C ALA A 150 -2.44 -19.02 10.79
N VAL A 151 -2.82 -20.22 10.33
CA VAL A 151 -1.96 -21.42 10.42
C VAL A 151 -0.85 -21.42 9.37
N VAL A 152 -0.99 -20.58 8.33
CA VAL A 152 0.02 -20.43 7.28
C VAL A 152 1.02 -19.39 7.75
N ASP A 153 2.28 -19.80 7.85
CA ASP A 153 3.35 -18.97 8.39
C ASP A 153 3.86 -17.95 7.36
N THR A 154 3.06 -16.91 7.12
CA THR A 154 3.40 -15.78 6.24
C THR A 154 4.59 -15.00 6.78
N ARG A 155 4.75 -14.93 8.10
CA ARG A 155 5.88 -14.30 8.78
C ARG A 155 7.20 -14.95 8.36
N PHE A 156 7.27 -16.27 8.39
CA PHE A 156 8.43 -17.02 7.92
C PHE A 156 8.65 -16.91 6.40
N PHE A 157 7.57 -16.89 5.60
CA PHE A 157 7.70 -16.66 4.16
C PHE A 157 8.26 -15.25 3.87
N ALA A 158 7.68 -14.21 4.45
CA ALA A 158 8.02 -12.81 4.21
C ALA A 158 9.45 -12.45 4.65
N GLN A 159 9.93 -12.96 5.79
CA GLN A 159 11.34 -12.75 6.18
C GLN A 159 12.29 -13.32 5.12
N ASN A 160 12.03 -14.56 4.66
CA ASN A 160 12.90 -15.23 3.70
C ASN A 160 12.78 -14.62 2.30
N LEU A 161 11.59 -14.08 1.95
CA LEU A 161 11.39 -13.25 0.78
C LEU A 161 12.28 -12.01 0.84
N ALA A 162 12.24 -11.24 1.93
CA ALA A 162 13.06 -10.04 2.09
C ALA A 162 14.57 -10.33 1.96
N PHE A 163 15.07 -11.41 2.58
CA PHE A 163 16.46 -11.84 2.41
C PHE A 163 16.80 -12.23 0.98
N THR A 164 15.92 -12.99 0.32
CA THR A 164 16.17 -13.43 -1.04
C THR A 164 16.17 -12.22 -1.99
N THR A 165 15.29 -11.26 -1.79
CA THR A 165 15.29 -9.98 -2.50
C THR A 165 16.59 -9.20 -2.26
N ASN A 166 17.06 -9.10 -1.01
CA ASN A 166 18.34 -8.46 -0.68
C ASN A 166 19.53 -9.11 -1.39
N LYS A 167 19.56 -10.44 -1.44
CA LYS A 167 20.59 -11.20 -2.14
C LYS A 167 20.54 -11.00 -3.66
N LEU A 168 19.36 -10.86 -4.24
CA LEU A 168 19.18 -10.62 -5.68
C LEU A 168 19.48 -9.18 -6.08
N PHE A 169 19.23 -8.23 -5.17
CA PHE A 169 19.40 -6.79 -5.39
C PHE A 169 20.26 -6.17 -4.27
N PRO A 170 21.57 -6.51 -4.17
CA PRO A 170 22.42 -6.13 -3.04
C PRO A 170 22.64 -4.62 -2.89
N ASN A 171 22.42 -3.84 -3.95
CA ASN A 171 22.53 -2.37 -3.94
C ASN A 171 21.21 -1.67 -3.61
N ALA A 172 20.09 -2.40 -3.53
CA ALA A 172 18.79 -1.84 -3.23
C ALA A 172 18.59 -1.75 -1.71
N ARG A 173 18.07 -0.62 -1.23
CA ARG A 173 17.66 -0.46 0.16
C ARG A 173 16.35 -1.20 0.38
N ILE A 174 16.35 -2.17 1.29
CA ILE A 174 15.20 -3.03 1.59
C ILE A 174 14.74 -2.83 3.02
N LEU A 175 13.43 -2.68 3.18
CA LEU A 175 12.75 -2.71 4.46
C LEU A 175 11.86 -3.95 4.53
N ALA A 176 11.97 -4.73 5.59
CA ALA A 176 11.01 -5.77 5.91
C ALA A 176 10.18 -5.36 7.13
N LEU A 177 8.87 -5.27 6.98
CA LEU A 177 7.92 -4.85 8.00
C LEU A 177 7.08 -6.05 8.44
N ASP A 178 6.95 -6.26 9.75
CA ASP A 178 6.22 -7.41 10.30
C ASP A 178 5.06 -7.00 11.21
N THR A 179 3.81 -7.15 10.75
CA THR A 179 2.65 -6.85 11.59
C THR A 179 2.40 -7.89 12.68
N SER A 180 2.98 -9.09 12.55
CA SER A 180 2.94 -10.17 13.54
C SER A 180 4.15 -10.13 14.49
N ALA A 181 4.88 -9.01 14.52
CA ALA A 181 6.06 -8.85 15.36
C ALA A 181 5.73 -9.07 16.84
N THR A 182 6.68 -9.62 17.59
CA THR A 182 6.56 -9.69 19.05
C THR A 182 7.26 -8.50 19.68
N ASP A 183 7.03 -8.28 20.98
CA ASP A 183 7.65 -7.17 21.70
C ASP A 183 9.19 -7.29 21.75
N ARG A 184 9.73 -8.48 21.41
CA ARG A 184 11.17 -8.75 21.38
C ARG A 184 11.77 -8.71 19.98
N HIS A 185 11.04 -9.19 18.96
CA HIS A 185 11.63 -9.44 17.64
C HIS A 185 10.66 -9.11 16.50
N ALA A 186 11.18 -8.40 15.48
CA ALA A 186 10.58 -8.36 14.16
C ALA A 186 10.91 -9.67 13.43
N PHE A 187 9.90 -10.36 12.90
CA PHE A 187 10.03 -11.71 12.36
C PHE A 187 10.62 -12.73 13.38
N TYR A 188 11.05 -13.90 12.90
CA TYR A 188 11.74 -14.89 13.74
C TYR A 188 13.25 -14.63 13.82
N LEU A 189 13.65 -13.36 13.79
CA LEU A 189 15.05 -12.96 13.64
C LEU A 189 15.51 -12.21 14.87
N ASP A 190 16.73 -12.47 15.30
CA ASP A 190 17.35 -11.69 16.36
C ASP A 190 17.71 -10.30 15.82
N SER A 191 17.01 -9.27 16.28
CA SER A 191 17.25 -7.87 15.95
C SER A 191 17.07 -7.01 17.19
N ASN A 192 17.94 -6.03 17.41
CA ASN A 192 17.88 -5.08 18.53
C ASN A 192 17.19 -3.76 18.16
N ASN A 193 16.20 -3.82 17.27
CA ASN A 193 15.44 -2.65 16.85
C ASN A 193 14.75 -1.97 18.03
N ARG A 194 14.99 -0.66 18.18
CA ARG A 194 14.38 0.16 19.25
C ARG A 194 13.13 0.90 18.80
N VAL A 195 12.89 0.95 17.50
CA VAL A 195 11.77 1.66 16.88
C VAL A 195 10.77 0.67 16.32
N THR A 196 9.50 0.94 16.59
CA THR A 196 8.36 0.25 16.02
C THR A 196 7.58 1.19 15.11
N LEU A 197 6.83 0.66 14.17
CA LEU A 197 5.93 1.47 13.35
C LEU A 197 4.94 2.24 14.21
N GLU A 198 4.44 1.64 15.29
CA GLU A 198 3.57 2.32 16.23
C GLU A 198 4.21 3.58 16.83
N SER A 199 5.48 3.50 17.23
CA SER A 199 6.20 4.69 17.74
C SER A 199 6.36 5.78 16.68
N LEU A 200 6.46 5.40 15.39
CA LEU A 200 6.50 6.33 14.26
C LEU A 200 5.14 6.99 14.03
N LEU A 201 4.04 6.25 14.16
CA LEU A 201 2.68 6.79 14.03
C LEU A 201 2.33 7.75 15.17
N GLN A 202 2.90 7.55 16.36
CA GLN A 202 2.74 8.45 17.50
C GLN A 202 3.54 9.75 17.35
N ASN A 203 4.68 9.72 16.65
CA ASN A 203 5.53 10.88 16.40
C ASN A 203 5.88 11.03 14.91
N PRO A 204 4.92 11.39 14.04
CA PRO A 204 5.18 11.43 12.60
C PRO A 204 6.23 12.46 12.19
N GLU A 205 6.39 13.54 12.96
CA GLU A 205 7.37 14.60 12.67
C GLU A 205 8.83 14.13 12.84
N SER A 206 9.07 13.06 13.61
CA SER A 206 10.42 12.51 13.78
C SER A 206 10.82 11.54 12.68
N LEU A 207 9.90 11.16 11.79
CA LEU A 207 10.16 10.18 10.72
C LEU A 207 10.99 10.82 9.60
N ASP A 208 12.30 10.93 9.82
CA ASP A 208 13.28 11.36 8.84
C ASP A 208 14.33 10.28 8.55
N GLN A 209 15.12 10.50 7.50
CA GLN A 209 16.16 9.57 7.07
C GLN A 209 17.22 9.35 8.15
N ALA A 210 17.57 10.36 8.95
CA ALA A 210 18.59 10.26 9.99
C ALA A 210 18.11 9.42 11.18
N MET A 211 16.84 9.57 11.57
CA MET A 211 16.18 8.74 12.57
C MET A 211 16.15 7.30 12.10
N ILE A 212 15.71 7.04 10.86
CA ILE A 212 15.70 5.69 10.30
C ILE A 212 17.12 5.12 10.35
N GLU A 213 18.11 5.85 9.84
CA GLU A 213 19.52 5.44 9.82
C GLU A 213 20.05 5.04 11.19
N THR A 214 19.71 5.81 12.23
CA THR A 214 20.21 5.64 13.60
C THR A 214 19.43 4.62 14.42
N ALA A 215 18.12 4.51 14.20
CA ALA A 215 17.20 3.85 15.12
C ALA A 215 16.68 2.49 14.63
N LEU A 216 16.74 2.24 13.32
CA LEU A 216 16.50 0.92 12.73
C LEU A 216 17.83 0.23 12.47
N GLU A 217 18.05 -0.89 13.14
CA GLU A 217 19.23 -1.72 12.93
C GLU A 217 19.22 -2.30 11.52
N GLU A 218 20.41 -2.25 10.90
CA GLU A 218 20.68 -2.91 9.65
C GLU A 218 21.04 -4.37 9.93
N TYR A 219 20.05 -5.26 9.76
CA TYR A 219 20.21 -6.69 10.01
C TYR A 219 21.26 -7.34 9.07
N ALA A 220 21.30 -6.86 7.82
CA ALA A 220 22.31 -7.20 6.83
C ALA A 220 22.51 -5.98 5.89
N PRO A 221 23.63 -5.90 5.14
CA PRO A 221 23.86 -4.77 4.23
C PRO A 221 22.64 -4.46 3.34
N ASN A 222 22.16 -3.23 3.42
CA ASN A 222 20.96 -2.68 2.79
C ASN A 222 19.64 -3.37 3.14
N LEU A 223 19.55 -4.14 4.22
CA LEU A 223 18.33 -4.77 4.72
C LEU A 223 18.05 -4.38 6.17
N ARG A 224 16.95 -3.67 6.38
CA ARG A 224 16.45 -3.27 7.69
C ARG A 224 15.14 -3.98 8.00
N LEU A 225 14.92 -4.25 9.28
CA LEU A 225 13.69 -4.86 9.78
C LEU A 225 12.91 -3.80 10.59
N LEU A 226 11.59 -3.83 10.55
CA LEU A 226 10.72 -2.95 11.34
C LEU A 226 9.57 -3.76 11.94
N SER A 227 9.38 -3.61 13.25
CA SER A 227 8.18 -4.13 13.91
C SER A 227 6.98 -3.31 13.45
N GLY A 228 6.05 -3.97 12.78
CA GLY A 228 4.82 -3.40 12.23
C GLY A 228 3.59 -3.64 13.09
N LYS A 229 3.73 -4.29 14.25
CA LYS A 229 2.61 -4.55 15.15
C LYS A 229 2.04 -3.22 15.64
N LEU A 230 0.72 -3.08 15.53
CA LEU A 230 -0.04 -1.92 15.98
C LEU A 230 -0.94 -2.34 17.14
N SER A 231 -1.15 -1.43 18.10
CA SER A 231 -2.17 -1.62 19.14
C SER A 231 -3.59 -1.64 18.56
N PRO A 232 -4.57 -2.28 19.24
CA PRO A 232 -5.97 -2.23 18.82
C PRO A 232 -6.50 -0.81 18.62
N GLU A 233 -6.05 0.15 19.43
CA GLU A 233 -6.43 1.56 19.31
C GLU A 233 -5.91 2.19 18.01
N ALA A 234 -4.76 1.73 17.52
CA ALA A 234 -4.18 2.15 16.24
C ALA A 234 -4.85 1.49 15.03
N LEU A 235 -5.66 0.44 15.22
CA LEU A 235 -6.45 -0.24 14.17
C LEU A 235 -7.85 0.37 14.04
N SER A 236 -7.93 1.69 13.88
CA SER A 236 -9.18 2.41 13.64
C SER A 236 -9.15 3.10 12.27
N ASP A 237 -10.30 3.23 11.59
CA ASP A 237 -10.36 3.87 10.28
C ASP A 237 -9.75 5.29 10.26
N ASP A 238 -9.87 5.99 11.39
CA ASP A 238 -9.27 7.32 11.58
C ASP A 238 -7.74 7.30 11.52
N ARG A 239 -7.08 6.14 11.62
CA ARG A 239 -5.62 5.95 11.53
C ARG A 239 -5.15 5.44 10.17
N ASN A 240 -6.04 5.08 9.25
CA ASN A 240 -5.66 4.61 7.90
C ASN A 240 -4.77 5.63 7.20
N ALA A 241 -5.15 6.90 7.22
CA ALA A 241 -4.34 7.94 6.57
C ALA A 241 -2.98 8.18 7.26
N ASP A 242 -2.88 7.96 8.58
CA ASP A 242 -1.59 8.08 9.28
C ASP A 242 -0.63 6.96 8.84
N LEU A 243 -1.16 5.74 8.73
CA LEU A 243 -0.42 4.59 8.22
C LEU A 243 -0.03 4.76 6.75
N PHE A 244 -0.95 5.24 5.91
CA PHE A 244 -0.69 5.59 4.52
C PHE A 244 0.47 6.58 4.41
N ILE A 245 0.42 7.69 5.15
CA ILE A 245 1.47 8.71 5.16
C ILE A 245 2.81 8.12 5.60
N ALA A 246 2.84 7.37 6.71
CA ALA A 246 4.07 6.80 7.24
C ALA A 246 4.71 5.80 6.25
N VAL A 247 3.90 4.94 5.63
CA VAL A 247 4.39 3.98 4.62
C VAL A 247 4.86 4.70 3.36
N SER A 248 4.15 5.75 2.92
CA SER A 248 4.61 6.60 1.80
C SER A 248 5.96 7.28 2.10
N GLN A 249 6.18 7.74 3.34
CA GLN A 249 7.46 8.28 3.76
C GLN A 249 8.56 7.22 3.74
N LEU A 250 8.28 6.00 4.22
CA LEU A 250 9.23 4.88 4.13
C LEU A 250 9.54 4.52 2.67
N MET A 251 8.55 4.55 1.76
CA MET A 251 8.79 4.36 0.32
C MET A 251 9.73 5.42 -0.27
N SER A 252 9.79 6.62 0.33
CA SER A 252 10.75 7.63 -0.13
C SER A 252 12.21 7.23 0.12
N MET A 253 12.44 6.39 1.14
CA MET A 253 13.75 6.01 1.66
C MET A 253 14.20 4.61 1.21
N PHE A 254 13.27 3.69 0.95
CA PHE A 254 13.59 2.31 0.56
C PHE A 254 13.17 2.00 -0.88
N ASP A 255 13.99 1.23 -1.58
CA ASP A 255 13.70 0.77 -2.94
C ASP A 255 12.67 -0.37 -2.93
N ASN A 256 12.75 -1.28 -1.95
CA ASN A 256 11.79 -2.37 -1.80
C ASN A 256 11.32 -2.48 -0.35
N ILE A 257 10.00 -2.54 -0.15
CA ILE A 257 9.38 -2.78 1.15
C ILE A 257 8.61 -4.10 1.06
N VAL A 258 8.97 -5.06 1.90
CA VAL A 258 8.22 -6.33 2.07
C VAL A 258 7.45 -6.23 3.37
N VAL A 259 6.14 -6.35 3.31
CA VAL A 259 5.27 -6.28 4.49
C VAL A 259 4.64 -7.65 4.73
N ASN A 260 4.95 -8.29 5.85
CA ASN A 260 4.13 -9.39 6.36
C ASN A 260 2.90 -8.81 7.02
N VAL A 261 1.73 -9.09 6.45
CA VAL A 261 0.42 -8.70 6.96
C VAL A 261 -0.26 -9.93 7.55
N ASP A 262 -0.39 -9.92 8.87
CA ASP A 262 -1.09 -10.93 9.64
C ASP A 262 -2.55 -11.03 9.16
N PRO A 263 -3.09 -12.24 8.91
CA PRO A 263 -4.47 -12.42 8.47
C PRO A 263 -5.50 -11.73 9.39
N VAL A 264 -5.22 -11.58 10.69
CA VAL A 264 -6.13 -10.95 11.66
C VAL A 264 -6.30 -9.45 11.41
N VAL A 265 -5.26 -8.76 10.91
CA VAL A 265 -5.30 -7.31 10.64
C VAL A 265 -5.28 -6.98 9.15
N ALA A 266 -5.46 -8.00 8.29
CA ALA A 266 -5.30 -7.85 6.85
C ALA A 266 -6.29 -6.84 6.26
N ASP A 267 -7.57 -6.85 6.65
CA ASP A 267 -8.56 -5.91 6.13
C ASP A 267 -8.15 -4.45 6.37
N PHE A 268 -7.68 -4.13 7.59
CA PHE A 268 -7.19 -2.79 7.95
C PHE A 268 -5.92 -2.42 7.17
N TRP A 269 -4.95 -3.32 7.09
CA TRP A 269 -3.69 -3.04 6.41
C TRP A 269 -3.87 -2.89 4.89
N ILE A 270 -4.67 -3.77 4.28
CA ILE A 270 -4.95 -3.68 2.85
C ILE A 270 -5.76 -2.41 2.54
N SER A 271 -6.73 -2.04 3.38
CA SER A 271 -7.47 -0.79 3.19
C SER A 271 -6.58 0.45 3.30
N ALA A 272 -5.65 0.47 4.26
CA ALA A 272 -4.79 1.63 4.52
C ALA A 272 -3.58 1.76 3.58
N VAL A 273 -3.00 0.66 3.09
CA VAL A 273 -1.75 0.73 2.29
C VAL A 273 -1.79 -0.05 0.97
N GLY A 274 -2.92 -0.69 0.64
CA GLY A 274 -3.06 -1.49 -0.57
C GLY A 274 -2.87 -0.70 -1.87
N LEU A 275 -3.13 0.61 -1.86
CA LEU A 275 -2.90 1.50 -3.01
C LEU A 275 -1.41 1.73 -3.30
N HIS A 276 -0.53 1.55 -2.31
CA HIS A 276 0.92 1.57 -2.50
C HIS A 276 1.48 0.24 -3.03
N ALA A 277 0.73 -0.85 -2.86
CA ALA A 277 1.18 -2.18 -3.20
C ALA A 277 1.28 -2.39 -4.71
N LYS A 278 2.47 -2.81 -5.17
CA LYS A 278 2.66 -3.30 -6.54
C LYS A 278 2.47 -4.80 -6.64
N ASP A 279 2.72 -5.50 -5.54
CA ASP A 279 2.46 -6.92 -5.42
C ASP A 279 1.69 -7.24 -4.15
N LEU A 280 0.70 -8.12 -4.28
CA LEU A 280 0.05 -8.82 -3.19
C LEU A 280 0.30 -10.32 -3.36
N VAL A 281 1.06 -10.90 -2.45
CA VAL A 281 1.34 -12.33 -2.39
C VAL A 281 0.44 -12.97 -1.35
N VAL A 282 -0.46 -13.84 -1.81
CA VAL A 282 -1.33 -14.64 -0.93
C VAL A 282 -0.71 -16.02 -0.81
N VAL A 283 -0.31 -16.38 0.41
CA VAL A 283 0.24 -17.69 0.74
C VAL A 283 -0.86 -18.52 1.39
N ILE A 284 -1.12 -19.72 0.87
CA ILE A 284 -2.07 -20.67 1.48
C ILE A 284 -1.45 -22.06 1.51
N GLN A 285 -1.99 -22.95 2.33
CA GLN A 285 -1.79 -24.39 2.18
C GLN A 285 -2.77 -24.94 1.13
N PRO A 286 -2.52 -26.13 0.54
CA PRO A 286 -3.43 -26.75 -0.44
C PRO A 286 -4.70 -27.29 0.24
N ILE A 287 -5.49 -26.39 0.84
CA ILE A 287 -6.75 -26.68 1.54
C ILE A 287 -7.85 -25.89 0.84
N VAL A 288 -8.92 -26.59 0.44
CA VAL A 288 -10.04 -26.01 -0.33
C VAL A 288 -10.71 -24.85 0.41
N GLU A 289 -10.89 -24.97 1.72
CA GLU A 289 -11.45 -23.91 2.56
C GLU A 289 -10.58 -22.64 2.55
N GLN A 290 -9.25 -22.79 2.67
CA GLN A 290 -8.32 -21.65 2.58
C GLN A 290 -8.37 -20.99 1.20
N ALA A 291 -8.58 -21.77 0.13
CA ALA A 291 -8.71 -21.24 -1.22
C ALA A 291 -9.99 -20.40 -1.40
N HIS A 292 -11.12 -20.87 -0.85
CA HIS A 292 -12.37 -20.11 -0.89
C HIS A 292 -12.33 -18.86 -0.01
N GLU A 293 -11.71 -18.92 1.18
CA GLU A 293 -11.55 -17.73 2.01
C GLU A 293 -10.60 -16.71 1.36
N ALA A 294 -9.52 -17.17 0.72
CA ALA A 294 -8.63 -16.29 -0.03
C ALA A 294 -9.38 -15.55 -1.16
N ARG A 295 -10.26 -16.25 -1.90
CA ARG A 295 -11.12 -15.61 -2.90
C ARG A 295 -11.98 -14.51 -2.27
N ARG A 296 -12.67 -14.82 -1.18
CA ARG A 296 -13.58 -13.90 -0.51
C ARG A 296 -12.84 -12.63 -0.05
N GLN A 297 -11.67 -12.78 0.56
CA GLN A 297 -10.82 -11.66 0.97
C GLN A 297 -10.36 -10.82 -0.22
N LEU A 298 -9.89 -11.45 -1.30
CA LEU A 298 -9.45 -10.77 -2.51
C LEU A 298 -10.57 -9.95 -3.18
N ASP A 299 -11.80 -10.47 -3.17
CA ASP A 299 -12.97 -9.76 -3.68
C ASP A 299 -13.27 -8.52 -2.81
N GLY A 300 -13.16 -8.63 -1.48
CA GLY A 300 -13.31 -7.51 -0.55
C GLY A 300 -12.21 -6.45 -0.66
N TRP A 301 -10.98 -6.86 -0.96
CA TRP A 301 -9.82 -5.95 -1.09
C TRP A 301 -9.72 -5.27 -2.45
N ARG A 302 -10.57 -5.60 -3.41
CA ARG A 302 -10.44 -5.16 -4.80
C ARG A 302 -10.36 -3.64 -4.95
N GLU A 303 -11.11 -2.89 -4.16
CA GLU A 303 -11.18 -1.42 -4.22
C GLU A 303 -10.03 -0.73 -3.47
N HIS A 304 -9.36 -1.46 -2.58
CA HIS A 304 -8.25 -0.97 -1.78
C HIS A 304 -6.87 -1.25 -2.40
N LEU A 305 -6.83 -2.01 -3.49
CA LEU A 305 -5.60 -2.35 -4.19
C LEU A 305 -5.47 -1.49 -5.45
N ALA A 306 -4.25 -1.07 -5.75
CA ALA A 306 -3.96 -0.42 -7.02
C ALA A 306 -4.40 -1.30 -8.20
N ARG A 307 -4.88 -0.69 -9.28
CA ARG A 307 -5.35 -1.43 -10.47
C ARG A 307 -4.26 -2.28 -11.10
N ASP A 308 -3.01 -1.81 -11.03
CA ASP A 308 -1.82 -2.51 -11.53
C ASP A 308 -1.15 -3.38 -10.46
N CYS A 309 -1.73 -3.52 -9.27
CA CYS A 309 -1.26 -4.44 -8.23
C CYS A 309 -1.42 -5.89 -8.70
N ARG A 310 -0.29 -6.55 -8.93
CA ARG A 310 -0.24 -7.95 -9.32
C ARG A 310 -0.52 -8.81 -8.08
N LYS A 311 -1.46 -9.74 -8.24
CA LYS A 311 -1.89 -10.66 -7.19
C LYS A 311 -1.30 -12.03 -7.51
N SER A 312 -0.65 -12.66 -6.54
CA SER A 312 0.13 -13.87 -6.78
C SER A 312 -0.10 -14.91 -5.70
N LEU A 313 -0.44 -16.13 -6.11
CA LEU A 313 -0.70 -17.25 -5.22
C LEU A 313 0.57 -18.08 -4.99
N VAL A 314 0.89 -18.32 -3.71
CA VAL A 314 1.90 -19.28 -3.28
C VAL A 314 1.25 -20.40 -2.49
N LEU A 315 1.57 -21.64 -2.86
CA LEU A 315 1.16 -22.81 -2.08
C LEU A 315 2.29 -23.22 -1.14
N ASP A 316 2.11 -23.03 0.16
CA ASP A 316 3.01 -23.58 1.17
C ASP A 316 2.66 -25.04 1.47
N CYS A 317 3.64 -25.81 1.96
CA CYS A 317 3.49 -27.23 2.30
C CYS A 317 2.92 -28.10 1.15
N TYR A 318 3.21 -27.75 -0.10
CA TYR A 318 2.65 -28.46 -1.25
C TYR A 318 3.44 -29.74 -1.57
N GLU A 319 2.70 -30.83 -1.79
CA GLU A 319 3.22 -32.09 -2.28
C GLU A 319 2.59 -32.46 -3.63
N LYS A 320 3.42 -32.89 -4.60
CA LYS A 320 2.97 -33.21 -5.96
C LYS A 320 1.92 -34.31 -6.05
N LYS A 321 1.90 -35.23 -5.08
CA LYS A 321 0.94 -36.34 -5.01
C LYS A 321 -0.28 -36.00 -4.13
N GLY A 322 -0.32 -34.80 -3.58
CA GLY A 322 -1.43 -34.33 -2.75
C GLY A 322 -2.65 -33.93 -3.58
N SER A 323 -3.80 -33.89 -2.90
CA SER A 323 -5.05 -33.32 -3.39
C SER A 323 -5.38 -32.08 -2.57
N PRO A 324 -5.94 -31.01 -3.15
CA PRO A 324 -6.34 -30.85 -4.56
C PRO A 324 -5.18 -30.51 -5.50
N ALA A 325 -5.41 -30.66 -6.81
CA ALA A 325 -4.43 -30.30 -7.83
C ALA A 325 -4.23 -28.77 -7.90
N ILE A 326 -3.04 -28.32 -8.31
CA ILE A 326 -2.72 -26.87 -8.39
C ILE A 326 -3.77 -26.10 -9.20
N GLY A 327 -4.18 -26.62 -10.35
CA GLY A 327 -5.17 -25.97 -11.22
C GLY A 327 -6.59 -25.94 -10.64
N GLU A 328 -6.91 -26.75 -9.62
CA GLU A 328 -8.17 -26.65 -8.87
C GLU A 328 -8.08 -25.51 -7.85
N ILE A 329 -6.97 -25.43 -7.12
CA ILE A 329 -6.71 -24.36 -6.15
C ILE A 329 -6.66 -23.00 -6.85
N GLU A 330 -5.90 -22.90 -7.94
CA GLU A 330 -5.77 -21.68 -8.73
C GLU A 330 -7.13 -21.21 -9.24
N ARG A 331 -8.03 -22.10 -9.69
CA ARG A 331 -9.39 -21.72 -10.08
C ARG A 331 -10.23 -21.24 -8.90
N ALA A 332 -10.12 -21.89 -7.73
CA ALA A 332 -10.86 -21.51 -6.54
C ALA A 332 -10.46 -20.09 -6.07
N VAL A 333 -9.15 -19.81 -5.96
CA VAL A 333 -8.63 -18.50 -5.55
C VAL A 333 -8.74 -17.45 -6.66
N GLY A 334 -8.55 -17.88 -7.91
CA GLY A 334 -8.48 -17.11 -9.18
C GLY A 334 -7.69 -15.82 -9.13
N ILE A 335 -6.44 -16.00 -8.74
CA ILE A 335 -5.30 -15.13 -9.07
C ILE A 335 -4.19 -16.04 -9.60
N ASP A 336 -3.17 -15.45 -10.21
CA ASP A 336 -2.12 -16.20 -10.90
C ASP A 336 -1.27 -17.03 -9.92
N TYR A 337 -1.07 -18.31 -10.24
CA TYR A 337 -0.16 -19.17 -9.50
C TYR A 337 1.31 -18.79 -9.73
N MET A 338 2.00 -18.36 -8.68
CA MET A 338 3.43 -18.02 -8.73
C MET A 338 4.33 -19.24 -8.49
N GLY A 339 3.89 -20.15 -7.63
CA GLY A 339 4.67 -21.33 -7.30
C GLY A 339 4.27 -21.99 -5.99
N SER A 340 4.97 -23.06 -5.65
CA SER A 340 4.73 -23.81 -4.44
C SER A 340 6.03 -24.15 -3.72
N LEU A 341 5.93 -24.30 -2.40
CA LEU A 341 7.04 -24.57 -1.50
C LEU A 341 6.79 -25.89 -0.78
N PRO A 342 7.83 -26.74 -0.62
CA PRO A 342 7.69 -28.00 0.09
C PRO A 342 7.58 -27.79 1.60
N LEU A 343 7.02 -28.78 2.30
CA LEU A 343 7.14 -28.89 3.74
C LEU A 343 8.61 -29.15 4.10
N ASP A 344 9.19 -28.30 4.95
CA ASP A 344 10.59 -28.38 5.37
C ASP A 344 10.75 -28.04 6.86
N TRP A 345 9.93 -28.69 7.70
CA TRP A 345 9.75 -28.33 9.10
C TRP A 345 11.06 -28.29 9.89
N ASN A 346 11.96 -29.25 9.70
CA ASN A 346 13.22 -29.32 10.45
C ASN A 346 14.11 -28.08 10.22
N ASN A 347 14.28 -27.65 8.97
CA ASN A 347 15.07 -26.45 8.68
C ASN A 347 14.35 -25.17 9.14
N ARG A 348 13.02 -25.11 9.03
CA ARG A 348 12.25 -23.98 9.58
C ARG A 348 12.44 -23.86 11.08
N LEU A 349 12.26 -24.95 11.81
CA LEU A 349 12.40 -24.98 13.26
C LEU A 349 13.81 -24.59 13.69
N MET A 350 14.84 -25.09 12.99
CA MET A 350 16.23 -24.66 13.23
C MET A 350 16.43 -23.17 12.99
N SER A 351 15.90 -22.61 11.88
CA SER A 351 15.99 -21.18 11.55
C SER A 351 15.29 -20.32 12.61
N ILE A 352 14.08 -20.69 13.00
CA ILE A 352 13.28 -19.99 14.00
C ILE A 352 13.98 -20.00 15.36
N ASN A 353 14.39 -21.19 15.83
CA ASN A 353 15.01 -21.31 17.16
C ASN A 353 16.39 -20.65 17.23
N ALA A 354 17.10 -20.54 16.09
CA ALA A 354 18.39 -19.89 16.03
C ALA A 354 18.30 -18.36 15.83
N GLY A 355 17.12 -17.80 15.53
CA GLY A 355 17.00 -16.37 15.22
C GLY A 355 17.66 -15.98 13.88
N LEU A 356 17.86 -16.94 12.97
CA LEU A 356 18.64 -16.77 11.73
C LEU A 356 17.81 -17.14 10.50
N PRO A 357 17.97 -16.44 9.36
CA PRO A 357 17.33 -16.83 8.11
C PRO A 357 17.87 -18.15 7.57
N LEU A 358 17.05 -18.85 6.77
CA LEU A 358 17.38 -20.18 6.24
C LEU A 358 18.75 -20.25 5.56
N HIS A 359 19.16 -19.21 4.84
CA HIS A 359 20.42 -19.19 4.11
C HIS A 359 21.66 -19.16 5.00
N LYS A 360 21.53 -18.80 6.29
CA LYS A 360 22.61 -18.86 7.29
C LYS A 360 22.70 -20.22 7.97
N LEU A 361 21.74 -21.11 7.76
CA LEU A 361 21.81 -22.46 8.29
C LEU A 361 22.86 -23.30 7.56
N PRO A 362 23.52 -24.26 8.25
CA PRO A 362 24.51 -25.13 7.64
C PRO A 362 23.91 -26.13 6.64
N GLN A 363 22.64 -26.50 6.82
CA GLN A 363 21.96 -27.47 5.96
C GLN A 363 21.28 -26.77 4.77
N ARG A 364 21.34 -27.42 3.60
CA ARG A 364 20.63 -26.94 2.41
C ARG A 364 19.14 -27.24 2.54
N SER A 365 18.34 -26.18 2.68
CA SER A 365 16.88 -26.27 2.72
C SER A 365 16.29 -26.44 1.30
N PRO A 366 15.50 -27.50 1.02
CA PRO A 366 14.73 -27.60 -0.22
C PRO A 366 13.72 -26.46 -0.37
N TYR A 367 13.14 -25.98 0.75
CA TYR A 367 12.28 -24.81 0.76
C TYR A 367 13.01 -23.56 0.24
N GLN A 368 14.19 -23.27 0.79
CA GLN A 368 14.98 -22.11 0.35
C GLN A 368 15.34 -22.19 -1.13
N LYS A 369 15.80 -23.35 -1.61
CA LYS A 369 16.15 -23.54 -3.02
C LYS A 369 14.95 -23.27 -3.94
N GLN A 370 13.76 -23.75 -3.53
CA GLN A 370 12.53 -23.54 -4.28
C GLN A 370 12.07 -22.08 -4.24
N LEU A 371 12.20 -21.40 -3.09
CA LEU A 371 11.91 -19.97 -2.95
C LEU A 371 12.83 -19.12 -3.83
N GLU A 372 14.14 -19.38 -3.83
CA GLU A 372 15.10 -18.68 -4.71
C GLU A 372 14.76 -18.88 -6.20
N ALA A 373 14.37 -20.09 -6.60
CA ALA A 373 13.95 -20.37 -7.97
C ALA A 373 12.63 -19.66 -8.34
N LEU A 374 11.68 -19.62 -7.41
CA LEU A 374 10.40 -18.93 -7.56
C LEU A 374 10.62 -17.42 -7.75
N LEU A 375 11.43 -16.78 -6.91
CA LEU A 375 11.66 -15.33 -6.96
C LEU A 375 12.46 -14.89 -8.18
N LYS A 376 13.40 -15.71 -8.65
CA LYS A 376 14.09 -15.47 -9.92
C LYS A 376 13.11 -15.44 -11.10
N ARG A 377 12.12 -16.33 -11.13
CA ARG A 377 11.06 -16.33 -12.16
C ARG A 377 10.16 -15.11 -12.01
N TYR A 378 9.75 -14.81 -10.78
CA TYR A 378 8.89 -13.68 -10.47
C TYR A 378 9.46 -12.34 -10.93
N GLY A 379 10.75 -12.09 -10.65
CA GLY A 379 11.44 -10.88 -11.10
C GLY A 379 11.73 -10.87 -12.61
N ALA A 380 11.83 -12.02 -13.27
CA ALA A 380 11.98 -12.10 -14.72
C ALA A 380 10.67 -11.75 -15.45
N ASP A 381 9.53 -12.20 -14.93
CA ASP A 381 8.21 -11.90 -15.50
C ASP A 381 7.83 -10.42 -15.34
N GLU A 382 8.25 -9.76 -14.26
CA GLU A 382 8.13 -8.30 -14.10
C GLU A 382 8.83 -7.56 -15.24
N ASN A 383 10.12 -7.84 -15.42
CA ASN A 383 10.94 -7.20 -16.44
C ASN A 383 10.36 -7.38 -17.85
N ARG A 384 9.72 -8.53 -18.11
CA ARG A 384 9.07 -8.80 -19.40
C ARG A 384 7.78 -8.00 -19.58
N ASN A 385 6.92 -7.96 -18.57
CA ASN A 385 5.67 -7.19 -18.60
C ASN A 385 5.93 -5.68 -18.74
N ASP A 386 6.99 -5.19 -18.10
CA ASP A 386 7.43 -3.81 -18.21
C ASP A 386 7.89 -3.43 -19.61
N GLN A 387 8.70 -4.29 -20.22
CA GLN A 387 9.16 -4.08 -21.59
C GLN A 387 8.00 -4.08 -22.59
N VAL A 388 7.00 -4.94 -22.37
CA VAL A 388 5.78 -4.99 -23.20
C VAL A 388 4.92 -3.74 -23.00
N ALA A 389 4.75 -3.26 -21.77
CA ALA A 389 4.00 -2.04 -21.46
C ALA A 389 4.66 -0.79 -22.07
N VAL A 390 5.99 -0.69 -22.00
CA VAL A 390 6.76 0.40 -22.62
C VAL A 390 6.62 0.39 -24.15
N ARG A 391 6.72 -0.78 -24.79
CA ARG A 391 6.52 -0.92 -26.25
C ARG A 391 5.12 -0.52 -26.70
N ARG A 392 4.07 -0.93 -25.96
CA ARG A 392 2.68 -0.52 -26.25
C ARG A 392 2.45 0.97 -26.11
N LYS A 393 3.16 1.64 -25.18
CA LYS A 393 3.08 3.10 -25.00
C LYS A 393 3.78 3.85 -26.12
N LEU A 394 4.93 3.35 -26.61
CA LEU A 394 5.64 3.91 -27.77
C LEU A 394 4.84 3.78 -29.07
N LEU A 395 4.15 2.65 -29.27
CA LEU A 395 3.29 2.41 -30.45
C LEU A 395 1.97 3.22 -30.45
N ARG A 396 1.65 3.95 -29.37
CA ARG A 396 0.47 4.84 -29.30
C ARG A 396 0.82 6.32 -29.48
N ILE A 397 2.11 6.65 -29.57
CA ILE A 397 2.63 8.03 -29.66
C ILE A 397 3.26 8.29 -31.05
N GLY A 398 3.54 7.24 -31.82
CA GLY A 398 3.81 7.31 -33.26
C GLY A 398 2.60 6.84 -34.04
#